data_AF-A0A961ITA4-F1
#
_entry.id   AF-A0A961ITA4-F1
#
_cell.length_a   1.000
_cell.length_b   1.000
_cell.length_c   1.000
_cell.angle_alpha   90.00
_cell.angle_beta   90.00
_cell.angle_gamma   90.00
#
_symmetry.space_group_name_H-M   'P 1'
#
loop_
_entity.id
_entity.type
_entity.pdbx_description
1 polymer ?
#
loop_
_entity_poly.entity_id
_entity_poly.type
_entity_poly.pdbx_seq_one_letter_code
_entity_poly.pdbx_strand_id
1 'polypeptide(L)' 'TLKVEIRERLGGVAYDYLRAATGERIVVEIKGDDPIAPGTTVGLDFDPAKTFFFDADTTLRLR' A
#
# COMPACT_ATOMS: atom_id res chain seq x y z
N THR A 1 8.31 -9.01 1.53
CA THR A 1 8.89 -7.81 0.89
C THR A 1 7.95 -7.34 -0.21
N LEU A 2 7.85 -6.04 -0.44
CA LEU A 2 6.96 -5.45 -1.44
C LEU A 2 7.80 -4.80 -2.54
N LYS A 3 7.31 -4.80 -3.78
CA LYS A 3 7.94 -4.10 -4.91
C LYS A 3 7.07 -2.97 -5.40
N VAL A 4 7.68 -1.81 -5.66
CA VAL A 4 7.00 -0.69 -6.34
C VAL A 4 6.77 -1.07 -7.81
N GLU A 5 5.53 -1.13 -8.27
CA GLU A 5 5.21 -1.38 -9.70
C GLU A 5 4.97 -0.07 -10.44
N ILE A 6 4.10 0.78 -9.88
CA ILE A 6 3.65 2.02 -10.50
C ILE A 6 3.71 3.11 -9.44
N ARG A 7 4.01 4.33 -9.89
CA ARG A 7 3.90 5.54 -9.10
C ARG A 7 3.09 6.56 -9.86
N GLU A 8 2.10 7.15 -9.20
CA GLU A 8 1.24 8.19 -9.72
C GLU A 8 1.44 9.47 -8.92
N ARG A 9 1.89 10.54 -9.59
CA ARG A 9 2.20 11.83 -8.96
C ARG A 9 1.09 12.83 -9.25
N LEU A 10 0.47 13.34 -8.20
CA LEU A 10 -0.67 14.27 -8.28
C LEU A 10 -0.31 15.65 -7.70
N GLY A 11 0.97 16.02 -7.77
CA GLY A 11 1.49 17.29 -7.25
C GLY A 11 1.89 17.18 -5.77
N GLY A 12 0.94 17.41 -4.84
CA GLY A 12 1.23 17.41 -3.40
C GLY A 12 1.31 16.02 -2.76
N VAL A 13 0.95 14.99 -3.51
CA VAL A 13 0.83 13.61 -3.06
C VAL A 13 1.23 12.67 -4.19
N ALA A 14 1.77 11.51 -3.83
CA ALA A 14 2.01 10.40 -4.74
C ALA A 14 1.31 9.14 -4.25
N TYR A 15 0.80 8.34 -5.18
CA TYR A 15 0.29 7.00 -4.90
C TYR A 15 1.26 5.96 -5.45
N ASP A 16 1.80 5.14 -4.56
CA ASP A 16 2.66 4.02 -4.90
C ASP A 16 1.86 2.73 -4.88
N TYR A 17 1.90 2.02 -6.01
CA TYR A 17 1.28 0.73 -6.19
C TYR A 17 2.32 -0.34 -5.89
N LEU A 18 2.18 -0.99 -4.75
CA LEU A 18 3.07 -2.03 -4.26
C LEU A 18 2.51 -3.41 -4.59
N ARG A 19 3.40 -4.35 -4.93
CA ARG A 19 3.03 -5.75 -5.14
C ARG A 19 3.70 -6.66 -4.12
N ALA A 20 2.88 -7.50 -3.48
CA ALA A 20 3.32 -8.58 -2.62
C ALA A 20 3.84 -9.77 -3.43
N ALA A 21 4.67 -10.60 -2.80
CA ALA A 21 5.18 -11.83 -3.41
C ALA A 21 4.05 -12.81 -3.76
N THR A 22 2.95 -12.76 -3.02
CA THR A 22 1.71 -13.52 -3.21
C THR A 22 0.79 -12.93 -4.29
N GLY A 23 1.11 -11.74 -4.81
CA GLY A 23 0.46 -11.13 -5.97
C GLY A 23 -0.56 -10.05 -5.64
N GLU A 24 -0.94 -9.87 -4.37
CA GLU A 24 -1.83 -8.80 -3.93
C GLU A 24 -1.19 -7.43 -4.16
N ARG A 25 -2.05 -6.45 -4.41
CA ARG A 25 -1.68 -5.06 -4.59
C ARG A 25 -2.06 -4.25 -3.35
N ILE A 26 -1.11 -3.44 -2.90
CA ILE A 26 -1.30 -2.47 -1.82
C ILE A 26 -1.05 -1.09 -2.41
N VAL A 27 -1.97 -0.15 -2.19
CA VAL A 27 -1.81 1.24 -2.61
C VAL A 27 -1.45 2.08 -1.39
N VAL A 28 -0.36 2.83 -1.49
CA VAL A 28 0.13 3.68 -0.40
C VAL A 28 0.16 5.13 -0.87
N GLU A 29 -0.44 6.01 -0.07
CA GLU A 29 -0.32 7.45 -0.24
C GLU A 29 1.00 7.94 0.42
N ILE A 30 1.81 8.67 -0.33
CA ILE A 30 3.07 9.27 0.13
C ILE A 30 2.95 10.78 0.02
N LYS A 31 3.32 11.47 1.11
CA LYS A 31 3.44 12.93 1.14
C LYS A 31 4.81 13.33 0.59
N GLY A 32 4.82 14.25 -0.38
CA GLY A 32 6.04 14.71 -1.04
C GLY A 32 6.35 13.97 -2.34
N ASP A 33 7.53 14.24 -2.90
CA ASP A 33 7.92 13.78 -4.24
C ASP A 33 9.30 13.09 -4.27
N ASP A 34 9.74 12.56 -3.14
CA ASP A 34 11.04 11.87 -3.08
C ASP A 34 11.06 10.71 -4.07
N PRO A 35 12.05 10.64 -4.98
CA PRO A 35 12.06 9.66 -6.05
C PRO A 35 12.33 8.25 -5.50
N ILE A 36 11.41 7.32 -5.79
CA ILE A 36 11.58 5.88 -5.60
C ILE A 36 11.39 5.24 -6.98
N ALA A 37 12.38 4.47 -7.41
CA ALA A 37 12.33 3.83 -8.72
C ALA A 37 11.35 2.64 -8.72
N PRO A 38 10.62 2.40 -9.83
CA PRO A 38 9.93 1.13 -10.05
C PRO A 38 10.89 -0.07 -9.88
N GLY A 39 10.37 -1.15 -9.31
CA GLY A 39 11.15 -2.34 -8.95
C GLY A 39 11.88 -2.25 -7.60
N THR A 40 11.93 -1.07 -6.97
CA THR A 40 12.51 -0.92 -5.62
C THR A 40 11.77 -1.81 -4.63
N THR A 41 12.54 -2.52 -3.80
CA THR A 41 11.99 -3.33 -2.71
C THR A 41 11.83 -2.46 -1.47
N VAL A 42 10.64 -2.46 -0.90
CA VAL A 42 10.29 -1.64 0.26
C VAL A 42 9.69 -2.49 1.39
N GLY A 43 9.85 -2.01 2.61
CA GLY A 43 9.06 -2.44 3.77
C GLY A 43 7.75 -1.65 3.83
N LEU A 44 6.78 -2.19 4.57
CA LEU A 44 5.51 -1.51 4.87
C LEU A 44 5.27 -1.62 6.37
N ASP A 45 4.88 -0.51 6.96
CA ASP A 45 4.43 -0.42 8.33
C ASP A 45 3.06 0.26 8.37
N PHE A 46 2.26 -0.02 9.39
CA PHE A 46 0.93 0.55 9.55
C PHE A 46 0.53 0.59 11.03
N ASP A 47 -0.37 1.51 11.36
CA ASP A 47 -0.94 1.61 12.71
C ASP A 47 -2.02 0.53 12.92
N PRO A 48 -1.81 -0.46 13.82
CA PRO A 48 -2.80 -1.51 14.07
C PRO A 48 -4.15 -0.95 14.54
N ALA A 49 -4.17 0.20 15.22
CA ALA A 49 -5.41 0.83 15.69
C ALA A 49 -6.28 1.38 14.54
N LYS A 50 -5.73 1.51 13.33
CA LYS A 50 -6.44 1.96 12.12
C LYS A 50 -6.81 0.83 11.18
N THR A 51 -6.55 -0.42 11.55
CA THR A 51 -6.88 -1.57 10.72
C THR A 51 -8.34 -1.95 10.83
N PHE A 52 -8.87 -2.49 9.73
CA PHE A 52 -10.20 -3.08 9.69
C PHE A 52 -10.08 -4.56 9.34
N PHE A 53 -10.73 -5.40 10.13
CA PHE A 53 -10.85 -6.83 9.88
C PHE A 53 -12.27 -7.16 9.44
N PHE A 54 -12.41 -8.10 8.53
CA PHE A 54 -13.68 -8.50 7.95
C PHE A 54 -13.80 -10.02 8.01
N ASP A 55 -14.99 -10.49 8.37
CA ASP A 55 -15.36 -11.89 8.28
C ASP A 55 -15.38 -12.34 6.80
N ALA A 56 -14.77 -13.49 6.51
CA ALA A 56 -14.57 -13.94 5.13
C ALA A 56 -15.87 -14.37 4.42
N ASP A 57 -16.84 -14.88 5.17
CA ASP A 57 -18.09 -15.42 4.61
C ASP A 57 -19.18 -14.34 4.51
N THR A 58 -19.30 -13.53 5.57
CA THR A 58 -20.37 -12.54 5.70
C THR A 58 -19.96 -11.14 5.27
N THR A 59 -18.65 -10.88 5.09
CA THR A 59 -18.05 -9.58 4.78
C THR A 59 -18.31 -8.49 5.82
N LEU A 60 -18.87 -8.87 6.98
CA LEU A 60 -19.12 -7.95 8.08
C LEU A 60 -17.81 -7.58 8.77
N ARG A 61 -17.69 -6.32 9.18
CA ARG A 61 -16.54 -5.84 9.95
C ARG A 61 -16.53 -6.47 11.34
N LEU A 62 -15.40 -7.05 11.72
CA LEU A 62 -15.10 -7.50 13.07
C LEU A 62 -14.79 -6.30 13.99
N ARG A 63 -15.23 -6.36 15.24
CA ARG A 63 -14.94 -5.35 16.28
C ARG A 63 -14.15 -5.97 17.41
#